data_AF-A0A4R6L7Z8-F1
#
_entry.id   AF-A0A4R6L7Z8-F1
#
_cell.length_a   1.000
_cell.length_b   1.000
_cell.length_c   1.000
_cell.angle_alpha   90.00
_cell.angle_beta   90.00
_cell.angle_gamma   90.00
#
_symmetry.space_group_name_H-M   'P 1'
#
loop_
_entity.id
_entity.type
_entity.pdbx_description
1 polymer ?
#
loop_
_entity_poly.entity_id
_entity_poly.type
_entity_poly.pdbx_seq_one_letter_code
_entity_poly.pdbx_strand_id
1 'polypeptide(L)'
;MRKAVKVSSANSLDLRANLDLSSHTLMKKLYLLLFISLPFFTYCQDILWEKSYGGQHADYLFDAQPTADYGFILAGSSLSNKTGNKDDDNHGDLDYWIWKMNEKGDLDWQKSIGGSGFDLLQS
;
A
#
# COMPACT_ATOMS: atom_id res chain seq x y z
N MET A 1 37.94 -23.53 -72.93
CA MET A 1 37.61 -24.52 -71.87
C MET A 1 37.15 -23.76 -70.62
N ARG A 2 35.93 -23.97 -70.13
CA ARG A 2 35.46 -23.38 -68.86
C ARG A 2 35.62 -24.43 -67.76
N LYS A 3 36.47 -24.18 -66.76
CA LYS A 3 36.53 -24.99 -65.54
C LYS A 3 35.33 -24.61 -64.66
N ALA A 4 34.43 -25.55 -64.41
CA ALA A 4 33.41 -25.40 -63.40
C ALA A 4 34.07 -25.47 -62.02
N VAL A 5 33.97 -24.40 -61.24
CA VAL A 5 34.40 -24.37 -59.83
C VAL A 5 33.30 -25.05 -59.02
N LYS A 6 33.61 -26.21 -58.43
CA LYS A 6 32.70 -26.95 -57.55
C LYS A 6 32.68 -26.23 -56.20
N VAL A 7 31.65 -25.43 -55.95
CA VAL A 7 31.43 -24.80 -54.64
C VAL A 7 31.09 -25.92 -53.66
N SER A 8 31.91 -26.05 -52.61
CA SER A 8 31.84 -27.11 -51.60
C SER A 8 30.51 -27.08 -50.84
N SER A 9 29.78 -28.19 -50.85
CA SER A 9 28.53 -28.41 -50.10
C SER A 9 28.72 -28.45 -48.58
N ALA A 10 29.96 -28.44 -48.08
CA ALA A 10 30.27 -28.49 -46.65
C ALA A 10 29.85 -27.20 -45.93
N ASN A 11 30.10 -26.03 -46.54
CA ASN A 11 29.87 -24.73 -45.88
C ASN A 11 28.37 -24.44 -45.60
N SER A 12 27.46 -24.98 -46.41
CA SER A 12 26.03 -24.72 -46.26
C SER A 12 25.36 -25.54 -45.15
N LEU A 13 25.89 -26.72 -44.84
CA LEU A 13 25.36 -27.56 -43.76
C LEU A 13 25.85 -27.06 -42.40
N ASP A 14 27.11 -26.66 -42.32
CA ASP A 14 27.72 -26.09 -41.11
C ASP A 14 27.08 -24.75 -40.71
N LEU A 15 26.73 -23.90 -41.68
CA LEU A 15 25.99 -22.66 -41.39
C LEU A 15 24.61 -22.95 -40.79
N ARG A 16 23.88 -23.94 -41.33
CA ARG A 16 22.54 -24.31 -40.86
C ARG A 16 22.56 -24.86 -39.44
N ALA A 17 23.54 -25.71 -39.12
CA ALA A 17 23.74 -26.24 -37.78
C ALA A 17 24.09 -25.14 -36.76
N ASN A 18 24.93 -24.18 -37.15
CA ASN A 18 25.28 -23.03 -36.31
C ASN A 18 24.10 -22.06 -36.10
N LEU A 19 23.29 -21.82 -37.13
CA LEU A 19 22.04 -21.05 -37.04
C LEU A 19 21.02 -21.72 -36.11
N ASP A 20 20.86 -23.03 -36.21
CA ASP A 20 19.94 -23.81 -35.37
C ASP A 20 20.39 -23.82 -33.89
N LEU A 21 21.67 -24.07 -33.63
CA LEU A 21 22.27 -24.02 -32.30
C LEU A 21 22.20 -22.60 -31.68
N SER A 22 22.37 -21.57 -32.49
CA SER A 22 22.19 -20.16 -32.09
C SER A 22 20.74 -19.86 -31.71
N SER A 23 19.77 -20.37 -32.48
CA SER A 23 18.34 -20.19 -32.19
C SER A 23 17.93 -20.87 -30.88
N HIS A 24 18.41 -22.09 -30.64
CA HIS A 24 18.14 -22.82 -29.40
C HIS A 24 18.76 -22.16 -28.17
N THR A 25 19.96 -21.59 -28.29
CA THR A 25 20.61 -20.85 -27.19
C THR A 25 19.97 -19.48 -26.96
N LEU A 26 19.50 -18.81 -28.02
CA LEU A 26 18.73 -17.56 -27.95
C LEU A 26 17.40 -17.76 -27.23
N MET A 27 16.65 -18.80 -27.58
CA MET A 27 15.34 -19.10 -26.98
C MET A 27 15.47 -19.47 -25.50
N LYS A 28 16.52 -20.20 -25.09
CA LYS A 28 16.79 -20.49 -23.67
C LYS A 28 17.08 -19.22 -22.86
N LYS A 29 17.82 -18.26 -23.42
CA LYS A 29 18.05 -16.95 -22.80
C LYS A 29 16.77 -16.13 -22.69
N LEU A 30 15.89 -16.22 -23.70
CA LEU A 30 14.58 -15.56 -23.67
C LEU A 30 13.66 -16.13 -22.59
N TYR A 31 13.59 -17.46 -22.46
CA TYR A 31 12.84 -18.11 -21.38
C TYR A 31 13.42 -17.78 -19.99
N LEU A 32 14.75 -17.71 -19.86
CA LEU A 32 15.40 -17.31 -18.62
C LEU A 32 15.07 -15.85 -18.25
N LEU A 33 15.08 -14.92 -19.22
CA LEU A 33 14.69 -13.53 -19.02
C LEU A 33 13.21 -13.39 -18.62
N LEU A 34 12.32 -14.14 -19.28
CA LEU A 34 10.88 -14.16 -18.94
C LEU A 34 10.65 -14.71 -17.52
N PHE A 35 11.33 -15.81 -17.17
CA PHE A 35 11.23 -16.43 -15.84
C PHE A 35 11.78 -15.53 -14.72
N ILE A 36 12.85 -14.78 -14.99
CA ILE A 36 13.41 -13.78 -14.05
C ILE A 36 12.50 -12.55 -13.94
N SER A 37 11.74 -12.19 -14.99
CA SER A 37 10.83 -11.03 -14.94
C SER A 37 9.50 -11.28 -14.21
N LEU A 38 9.13 -12.56 -14.01
CA LEU A 38 7.83 -12.96 -13.47
C LEU A 38 7.59 -12.72 -11.94
N PRO A 39 8.58 -12.58 -11.05
CA PRO A 39 8.33 -12.33 -9.63
C PRO A 39 8.45 -10.86 -9.17
N PHE A 40 8.49 -9.86 -10.06
CA PHE A 40 8.78 -8.46 -9.66
C PHE A 40 7.57 -7.59 -9.28
N PHE A 41 6.35 -8.14 -9.25
CA PHE A 41 5.15 -7.36 -8.91
C PHE A 41 4.51 -7.86 -7.62
N THR A 42 5.26 -7.84 -6.52
CA THR A 42 4.64 -7.75 -5.20
C THR A 42 4.56 -6.26 -4.86
N TYR A 43 3.42 -5.64 -5.16
CA TYR A 43 3.17 -4.27 -4.72
C TYR A 43 2.71 -4.37 -3.27
N CYS A 44 3.61 -4.06 -2.33
CA CYS A 44 3.20 -3.77 -0.96
C CYS A 44 2.62 -2.35 -0.97
N GLN A 45 1.55 -2.14 -0.20
CA GLN A 45 1.08 -0.79 0.02
C GLN A 45 2.08 -0.08 0.93
N ASP A 46 2.62 1.06 0.48
CA ASP A 46 3.44 1.92 1.33
C ASP A 46 2.56 2.62 2.38
N ILE A 47 3.05 2.68 3.61
CA ILE A 47 2.43 3.48 4.68
C ILE A 47 2.82 4.94 4.42
N LEU A 48 1.84 5.77 4.10
CA LEU A 48 2.07 7.20 3.85
C LEU A 48 2.43 7.95 5.14
N TRP A 49 1.72 7.64 6.23
CA TRP A 49 1.97 8.14 7.59
C TRP A 49 1.30 7.25 8.63
N GLU A 50 1.78 7.34 9.87
CA GLU A 50 1.21 6.69 11.06
C GLU A 50 1.23 7.67 12.23
N LYS A 51 0.11 7.74 12.98
CA LYS A 51 -0.08 8.61 14.14
C LYS A 51 -1.01 7.93 15.15
N SER A 52 -0.84 8.29 16.43
CA SER A 52 -1.69 7.82 17.53
C SER A 52 -2.42 8.99 18.17
N TYR A 53 -3.72 8.84 18.42
CA TYR A 53 -4.57 9.86 19.02
C TYR A 53 -5.27 9.34 20.26
N GLY A 54 -5.34 10.16 21.30
CA GLY A 54 -5.91 9.83 22.60
C GLY A 54 -5.38 10.68 23.75
N GLY A 55 -5.88 10.40 24.93
CA GLY A 55 -5.44 10.97 26.19
C GLY A 55 -4.80 9.95 27.13
N GLN A 56 -4.85 10.23 28.43
CA GLN A 56 -4.25 9.38 29.46
C GLN A 56 -5.09 8.14 29.83
N HIS A 57 -6.39 8.14 29.52
CA HIS A 57 -7.30 7.03 29.81
C HIS A 57 -7.64 6.27 28.52
N ALA A 58 -8.56 5.30 28.60
CA ALA A 58 -8.90 4.48 27.44
C ALA A 58 -9.70 5.28 26.40
N ASP A 59 -9.28 5.16 25.15
CA ASP A 59 -9.93 5.72 23.98
C ASP A 59 -10.20 4.61 22.96
N TYR A 60 -11.41 4.58 22.42
CA TYR A 60 -11.91 3.50 21.57
C TYR A 60 -12.33 4.07 20.23
N LEU A 61 -11.65 3.66 19.16
CA LEU A 61 -12.06 3.96 17.79
C LEU A 61 -13.11 2.96 17.33
N PHE A 62 -14.21 3.44 16.78
CA PHE A 62 -15.28 2.59 16.23
C PHE A 62 -15.39 2.71 14.71
N ASP A 63 -15.29 3.92 14.17
CA ASP A 63 -15.41 4.14 12.73
C ASP A 63 -14.49 5.27 12.23
N ALA A 64 -14.14 5.21 10.95
CA ALA A 64 -13.31 6.19 10.27
C ALA A 64 -13.83 6.42 8.86
N GLN A 65 -14.33 7.63 8.59
CA GLN A 65 -14.93 7.98 7.31
C GLN A 65 -14.10 9.06 6.59
N PRO A 66 -13.66 8.83 5.34
CA PRO A 66 -13.00 9.86 4.56
C PRO A 66 -13.94 11.03 4.25
N THR A 67 -13.38 12.24 4.18
CA THR A 67 -14.10 13.47 3.88
C THR A 67 -13.72 14.04 2.51
N ALA A 68 -14.57 14.90 1.95
CA ALA A 68 -14.40 15.45 0.59
C ALA A 68 -13.15 16.35 0.44
N ASP A 69 -12.61 16.85 1.55
CA ASP A 69 -11.37 17.62 1.66
C ASP A 69 -10.13 16.71 1.79
N TYR A 70 -10.24 15.43 1.48
CA TYR A 70 -9.18 14.40 1.57
C TYR A 70 -8.72 14.06 3.00
N GLY A 71 -9.40 14.59 4.01
CA GLY A 71 -9.22 14.21 5.40
C GLY A 71 -10.03 12.99 5.83
N PHE A 72 -10.15 12.83 7.15
CA PHE A 72 -10.94 11.77 7.79
C PHE A 72 -11.67 12.30 9.02
N ILE A 73 -12.87 11.77 9.26
CA ILE A 73 -13.57 11.86 10.55
C ILE A 73 -13.46 10.51 11.22
N LEU A 74 -12.91 10.50 12.44
CA LEU A 74 -12.91 9.36 13.33
C LEU A 74 -14.04 9.52 14.34
N ALA A 75 -14.80 8.45 14.56
CA ALA A 75 -15.84 8.38 15.56
C ALA A 75 -15.51 7.29 16.57
N GLY A 76 -15.54 7.67 17.85
CA GLY A 76 -15.14 6.80 18.94
C GLY A 76 -15.84 7.11 20.25
N SER A 77 -15.38 6.45 21.31
CA SER A 77 -15.68 6.82 22.70
C SER A 77 -14.38 7.03 23.47
N SER A 78 -14.38 7.94 24.45
CA SER A 78 -13.19 8.31 25.21
C SER A 78 -13.52 8.39 26.70
N LEU A 79 -12.63 7.88 27.57
CA LEU A 79 -12.61 8.14 29.02
C LEU A 79 -11.68 9.30 29.38
N SER A 80 -11.02 9.88 28.39
CA SER A 80 -9.96 10.86 28.59
C SER A 80 -10.51 12.29 28.64
N ASN A 81 -10.06 13.07 29.62
CA ASN A 81 -10.14 14.54 29.56
C ASN A 81 -9.01 15.12 28.69
N LYS A 82 -8.87 16.45 28.65
CA LYS A 82 -7.81 17.16 27.92
C LYS A 82 -6.41 16.76 28.36
N THR A 83 -5.88 15.73 27.72
CA THR A 83 -4.59 15.10 28.00
C THR A 83 -4.05 14.48 26.71
N GLY A 84 -2.73 14.27 26.63
CA GLY A 84 -2.12 13.74 25.41
C GLY A 84 -2.31 14.71 24.24
N ASN A 85 -2.97 14.25 23.18
CA ASN A 85 -3.38 15.09 22.05
C ASN A 85 -4.90 15.32 21.96
N LYS A 86 -5.65 14.83 22.96
CA LYS A 86 -7.04 15.22 23.17
C LYS A 86 -7.09 16.62 23.82
N ASP A 87 -7.85 17.51 23.20
CA ASP A 87 -8.01 18.93 23.55
C ASP A 87 -9.49 19.30 23.77
N ASP A 88 -10.37 18.30 23.83
CA ASP A 88 -11.73 18.47 24.38
C ASP A 88 -11.88 17.72 25.70
N ASP A 89 -12.66 18.26 26.64
CA ASP A 89 -12.91 17.57 27.92
C ASP A 89 -14.12 16.64 27.76
N ASN A 90 -14.16 15.57 28.55
CA ASN A 90 -15.38 14.80 28.71
C ASN A 90 -16.35 15.54 29.64
N HIS A 91 -17.63 15.30 29.46
CA HIS A 91 -18.72 15.80 30.28
C HIS A 91 -19.11 14.81 31.39
N GLY A 92 -18.52 13.62 31.41
CA GLY A 92 -18.75 12.57 32.38
C GLY A 92 -17.65 11.51 32.39
N ASP A 93 -18.04 10.24 32.46
CA ASP A 93 -17.10 9.13 32.40
C ASP A 93 -16.69 8.87 30.95
N LEU A 94 -17.44 8.01 30.24
CA LEU A 94 -17.20 7.68 28.85
C LEU A 94 -18.10 8.52 27.97
N ASP A 95 -17.53 9.27 27.04
CA ASP A 95 -18.32 10.09 26.09
C ASP A 95 -18.00 9.73 24.65
N TYR A 96 -18.90 10.09 23.72
CA TYR A 96 -18.58 10.09 22.30
C TYR A 96 -17.44 11.07 22.04
N TRP A 97 -16.49 10.66 21.21
CA TRP A 97 -15.40 11.52 20.80
C TRP A 97 -15.24 11.48 19.28
N ILE A 98 -15.43 12.64 18.66
CA ILE A 98 -15.31 12.83 17.23
C ILE A 98 -14.02 13.59 16.95
N TRP A 99 -13.20 13.07 16.05
CA TRP A 99 -11.92 13.68 15.66
C TRP A 99 -11.90 13.90 14.15
N LYS A 100 -11.82 15.16 13.70
CA LYS A 100 -11.58 15.51 12.29
C LYS A 100 -10.11 15.82 12.09
N MET A 101 -9.54 15.25 11.05
CA MET A 101 -8.17 15.52 10.61
C MET A 101 -8.08 15.75 9.10
N ASN A 102 -7.01 16.41 8.69
CA ASN A 102 -6.63 16.62 7.30
C ASN A 102 -5.99 15.36 6.68
N GLU A 103 -5.58 15.45 5.42
CA GLU A 103 -4.98 14.33 4.65
C GLU A 103 -3.63 13.83 5.20
N LYS A 104 -2.98 14.63 6.05
CA LYS A 104 -1.71 14.31 6.71
C LYS A 104 -1.90 13.79 8.13
N GLY A 105 -3.15 13.65 8.57
CA GLY A 105 -3.50 13.30 9.95
C GLY A 105 -3.20 14.42 10.96
N ASP A 106 -3.17 15.69 10.55
CA ASP A 106 -3.14 16.79 11.52
C ASP A 106 -4.57 17.14 11.96
N LEU A 107 -4.73 17.48 13.24
CA LEU A 107 -6.02 17.83 13.83
C LEU A 107 -6.61 19.08 13.15
N ASP A 108 -7.85 18.98 12.68
CA ASP A 108 -8.66 20.14 12.30
C ASP A 108 -9.52 20.59 13.49
N TRP A 109 -10.28 19.65 14.07
CA TRP A 109 -11.09 19.86 15.27
C TRP A 109 -11.45 18.53 15.92
N GLN A 110 -11.81 18.60 17.21
CA GLN A 110 -12.31 17.45 17.96
C GLN A 110 -13.51 17.87 18.82
N LYS A 111 -14.37 16.91 19.15
CA LYS A 111 -15.55 17.16 19.98
C LYS A 111 -15.94 15.95 20.83
N SER A 112 -16.06 16.16 22.13
CA SER A 112 -16.67 15.27 23.10
C SER A 112 -18.16 15.58 23.19
N ILE A 113 -18.99 14.55 23.12
CA ILE A 113 -20.46 14.66 23.19
C ILE A 113 -20.97 13.59 24.15
N GLY A 114 -21.74 14.01 25.16
CA GLY A 114 -22.28 13.12 26.17
C GLY A 114 -22.83 13.89 27.37
N GLY A 115 -23.19 13.18 28.42
CA GLY A 115 -23.67 13.71 29.69
C GLY A 115 -22.74 13.38 30.84
N SER A 116 -23.25 13.42 32.07
CA SER A 116 -22.45 13.12 33.27
C SER A 116 -22.20 11.62 33.51
N GLY A 117 -22.47 10.76 32.53
CA GLY A 117 -22.52 9.31 32.68
C GLY A 117 -21.68 8.57 31.66
N PHE A 118 -22.17 7.40 31.21
CA PHE A 118 -21.56 6.60 30.16
C PHE A 118 -22.37 6.71 28.87
N ASP A 119 -21.80 7.38 27.87
CA ASP A 119 -22.28 7.55 26.51
C ASP A 119 -21.36 6.77 25.54
N LEU A 120 -21.55 5.45 25.51
CA LEU A 120 -20.78 4.52 24.68
C LEU A 120 -21.32 4.49 23.24
N LEU A 121 -20.42 4.64 22.26
CA LEU A 121 -20.72 4.39 20.85
C LEU A 121 -20.90 2.88 20.63
N GLN A 122 -22.03 2.48 20.05
CA GLN A 122 -22.34 1.07 19.74
C GLN A 122 -22.73 0.92 18.27
N SER A 123 -22.41 -0.24 17.69
CA SER A 123 -22.75 -0.63 16.31
C SER A 123 -24.09 -1.33 16.20
#